data_AF-A0A3B9SSX5-F1
#
_entry.id   AF-A0A3B9SSX5-F1
#
_cell.length_a   1.000
_cell.length_b   1.000
_cell.length_c   1.000
_cell.angle_alpha   90.00
_cell.angle_beta   90.00
_cell.angle_gamma   90.00
#
_symmetry.space_group_name_H-M   'P 1'
#
loop_
_entity.id
_entity.type
_entity.pdbx_description
1 polymer ?
#
loop_
_entity_poly.entity_id
_entity_poly.type
_entity_poly.pdbx_seq_one_letter_code
_entity_poly.pdbx_strand_id
1 'polypeptide(L)'
;MEKKIRTEEQPIMAEHLAKYRSLMPALALINHSIDIAGGQAEGQVSEQAATQAAAGTEVLESHARRVYGQVEDISQRAARELAGKILQGRLQDSFTIYDVYKNHWHLLDKDNAKKATEELCEANWLKKQNVEILNRQTKEVFLINPKIFCKAKM
;
A
#
# COMPACT_ATOMS: atom_id res chain seq x y z
N MET A 1 21.62 -4.42 -4.37
CA MET A 1 20.39 -3.66 -4.02
C MET A 1 20.16 -2.43 -4.90
N GLU A 2 21.20 -1.66 -5.26
CA GLU A 2 21.03 -0.42 -6.05
C GLU A 2 20.26 -0.58 -7.36
N LYS A 3 20.50 -1.66 -8.10
CA LYS A 3 19.75 -1.96 -9.32
C LYS A 3 18.25 -2.11 -9.05
N LYS A 4 17.88 -2.79 -7.95
CA LYS A 4 16.48 -3.02 -7.58
C LYS A 4 15.76 -1.73 -7.19
N ILE A 5 16.43 -0.82 -6.46
CA ILE A 5 15.86 0.49 -6.09
C ILE A 5 15.46 1.29 -7.32
N ARG A 6 16.27 1.26 -8.39
CA ARG A 6 16.02 2.02 -9.63
C ARG A 6 14.90 1.47 -10.48
N THR A 7 14.56 0.19 -10.31
CA THR A 7 13.54 -0.52 -11.10
C THR A 7 12.27 -0.79 -10.31
N GLU A 8 12.21 -0.41 -9.02
CA GLU A 8 11.05 -0.64 -8.17
C GLU A 8 9.95 0.36 -8.51
N GLU A 9 8.75 -0.15 -8.78
CA GLU A 9 7.61 0.65 -9.22
C GLU A 9 6.81 1.19 -8.03
N GLN A 10 6.79 0.45 -6.92
CA GLN A 10 6.05 0.83 -5.73
C GLN A 10 6.85 1.86 -4.91
N PRO A 11 6.36 3.11 -4.74
CA PRO A 11 7.13 4.16 -4.06
C PRO A 11 7.53 3.80 -2.63
N ILE A 12 6.62 3.18 -1.87
CA ILE A 12 6.89 2.76 -0.48
C ILE A 12 7.95 1.66 -0.40
N MET A 13 7.97 0.75 -1.39
CA MET A 13 8.97 -0.31 -1.47
C MET A 13 10.32 0.25 -1.90
N ALA A 14 10.34 1.22 -2.83
CA ALA A 14 11.56 1.90 -3.24
C ALA A 14 12.22 2.65 -2.06
N GLU A 15 11.42 3.36 -1.24
CA GLU A 15 11.90 4.00 -0.01
C GLU A 15 12.45 2.98 1.00
N HIS A 16 11.74 1.86 1.19
CA HIS A 16 12.20 0.79 2.08
C HIS A 16 13.55 0.23 1.63
N LEU A 17 13.69 -0.12 0.35
CA LEU A 17 14.95 -0.63 -0.21
C LEU A 17 16.07 0.41 -0.13
N ALA A 18 15.77 1.70 -0.34
CA ALA A 18 16.75 2.77 -0.23
C ALA A 18 17.27 2.93 1.20
N LYS A 19 16.38 2.85 2.21
CA LYS A 19 16.74 2.88 3.63
C LYS A 19 17.71 1.75 4.00
N TYR A 20 17.54 0.57 3.40
CA TYR A 20 18.34 -0.62 3.69
C TYR A 20 19.38 -0.94 2.60
N ARG A 21 19.83 0.04 1.82
CA ARG A 21 20.76 -0.17 0.68
C ARG A 21 22.07 -0.88 1.02
N SER A 22 22.54 -0.77 2.27
CA SER A 22 23.77 -1.39 2.78
C SER A 22 23.52 -2.69 3.55
N LEU A 23 22.30 -3.22 3.55
CA LEU A 23 21.96 -4.41 4.33
C LEU A 23 22.72 -5.66 3.88
N MET A 24 22.86 -5.87 2.56
CA MET A 24 23.62 -7.00 2.03
C MET A 24 25.10 -6.97 2.46
N PRO A 25 25.87 -5.89 2.25
CA PRO A 25 27.26 -5.85 2.70
C PRO A 25 27.41 -5.89 4.22
N ALA A 26 26.45 -5.33 4.98
CA ALA A 26 26.45 -5.43 6.44
C ALA A 26 26.25 -6.89 6.92
N LEU A 27 25.31 -7.63 6.34
CA LEU A 27 25.09 -9.04 6.65
C LEU A 27 26.28 -9.91 6.23
N ALA A 28 26.92 -9.61 5.09
CA ALA A 28 28.10 -10.32 4.65
C ALA A 28 29.25 -10.16 5.65
N LEU A 29 29.45 -8.94 6.16
CA LEU A 29 30.45 -8.66 7.18
C LEU A 29 30.13 -9.38 8.50
N ILE A 30 28.86 -9.39 8.94
CA ILE A 30 28.43 -10.08 10.15
C ILE A 30 28.70 -11.59 10.04
N ASN A 31 28.25 -12.22 8.95
CA ASN A 31 28.48 -13.64 8.71
C ASN A 31 29.97 -13.99 8.70
N HIS A 32 30.78 -13.19 7.98
CA HIS A 32 32.24 -13.37 7.95
C HIS A 32 32.88 -13.20 9.34
N SER A 33 32.36 -12.30 10.17
CA SER A 33 32.87 -12.08 11.52
C SER A 33 32.57 -13.28 12.44
N ILE A 34 31.44 -13.94 12.23
CA ILE A 34 31.08 -15.19 12.92
C ILE A 34 32.05 -16.31 12.48
N ASP A 35 32.32 -16.42 11.18
CA ASP A 35 33.25 -17.43 10.65
C ASP A 35 34.68 -17.21 11.18
N ILE A 36 35.13 -15.95 11.30
CA ILE A 36 36.42 -15.61 11.94
C ILE A 36 36.44 -16.07 13.40
N ALA A 37 35.39 -15.77 14.17
CA ALA A 37 35.30 -16.18 15.57
C ALA A 37 35.29 -17.71 15.74
N GLY A 38 34.77 -18.43 14.73
CA GLY A 38 34.80 -19.89 14.66
C GLY A 38 36.12 -20.48 14.16
N GLY A 39 37.10 -19.66 13.76
CA GLY A 39 38.37 -20.12 13.17
C GLY A 39 38.23 -20.69 11.76
N GLN A 40 37.12 -20.37 11.07
CA GLN A 40 36.77 -20.87 9.74
C GLN A 40 37.14 -19.91 8.61
N ALA A 41 37.43 -18.64 8.94
CA ALA A 41 37.80 -17.61 7.99
C ALA A 41 38.83 -16.64 8.57
N GLU A 42 39.55 -15.93 7.70
CA GLU A 42 40.45 -14.84 8.05
C GLU A 42 40.51 -13.79 6.93
N GLY A 43 40.99 -12.59 7.23
CA GLY A 43 41.20 -11.55 6.23
C GLY A 43 39.90 -10.95 5.66
N GLN A 44 39.87 -10.76 4.34
CA GLN A 44 38.76 -10.10 3.62
C GLN A 44 37.48 -10.94 3.66
N VAL A 45 36.33 -10.29 3.47
CA VAL A 45 35.01 -10.94 3.46
C VAL A 45 34.98 -12.08 2.43
N SER A 46 34.63 -13.28 2.89
CA SER A 46 34.58 -14.47 2.04
C SER A 46 33.44 -14.42 1.03
N GLU A 47 33.63 -15.10 -0.10
CA GLU A 47 32.56 -15.27 -1.11
C GLU A 47 31.35 -15.99 -0.53
N GLN A 48 31.58 -16.96 0.38
CA GLN A 48 30.52 -17.68 1.07
C GLN A 48 29.67 -16.75 1.93
N ALA A 49 30.29 -15.90 2.74
CA ALA A 49 29.57 -14.94 3.58
C ALA A 49 28.77 -13.93 2.75
N ALA A 50 29.34 -13.46 1.63
CA ALA A 50 28.65 -12.59 0.68
C ALA A 50 27.45 -13.28 0.01
N THR A 51 27.60 -14.55 -0.38
CA THR A 51 26.53 -15.34 -1.02
C THR A 51 25.38 -15.60 -0.05
N GLN A 52 25.69 -16.00 1.19
CA GLN A 52 24.70 -16.18 2.25
C GLN A 52 23.96 -14.87 2.55
N ALA A 53 24.68 -13.75 2.61
CA ALA A 53 24.06 -12.45 2.82
C ALA A 53 23.15 -12.06 1.65
N ALA A 54 23.55 -12.32 0.40
CA ALA A 54 22.69 -12.08 -0.75
C ALA A 54 21.38 -12.87 -0.65
N ALA A 55 21.45 -14.17 -0.41
CA ALA A 55 20.26 -15.02 -0.22
C ALA A 55 19.40 -14.57 0.98
N GLY A 56 20.02 -14.24 2.11
CA GLY A 56 19.32 -13.74 3.28
C GLY A 56 18.57 -12.44 3.00
N THR A 57 19.16 -11.53 2.23
CA THR A 57 18.47 -10.28 1.85
C THR A 57 17.28 -10.49 0.93
N GLU A 58 17.29 -11.53 0.07
CA GLU A 58 16.12 -11.86 -0.75
C GLU A 58 14.93 -12.32 0.11
N VAL A 59 15.20 -13.10 1.17
CA VAL A 59 14.16 -13.53 2.12
C VAL A 59 13.60 -12.35 2.92
N LEU A 60 14.46 -11.44 3.39
CA LEU A 60 14.00 -10.24 4.10
C LEU A 60 13.20 -9.29 3.19
N GLU A 61 13.62 -9.16 1.93
CA GLU A 61 12.91 -8.38 0.92
C GLU A 61 11.52 -8.98 0.61
N SER A 62 11.40 -10.31 0.52
CA SER A 62 10.10 -10.97 0.32
C SER A 62 9.16 -10.73 1.51
N HIS A 63 9.71 -10.68 2.74
CA HIS A 63 8.95 -10.33 3.92
C HIS A 63 8.43 -8.89 3.87
N ALA A 64 9.28 -7.93 3.52
CA ALA A 64 8.86 -6.53 3.35
C ALA A 64 7.76 -6.40 2.30
N ARG A 65 7.91 -7.04 1.13
CA ARG A 65 6.87 -7.05 0.09
C ARG A 65 5.55 -7.63 0.56
N ARG A 66 5.58 -8.71 1.35
CA ARG A 66 4.36 -9.29 1.91
C ARG A 66 3.64 -8.30 2.83
N VAL A 67 4.38 -7.61 3.71
CA VAL A 67 3.79 -6.63 4.63
C VAL A 67 3.21 -5.43 3.87
N TYR A 68 3.94 -4.88 2.91
CA TYR A 68 3.43 -3.75 2.12
C TYR A 68 2.30 -4.15 1.16
N GLY A 69 2.38 -5.33 0.55
CA GLY A 69 1.31 -5.86 -0.30
C GLY A 69 0.01 -6.11 0.45
N GLN A 70 0.06 -6.46 1.75
CA GLN A 70 -1.13 -6.56 2.60
C GLN A 70 -1.83 -5.20 2.77
N VAL A 71 -1.08 -4.09 2.83
CA VAL A 71 -1.66 -2.74 2.96
C VAL A 71 -2.39 -2.31 1.68
N GLU A 72 -1.83 -2.64 0.52
CA GLU A 72 -2.48 -2.42 -0.78
C GLU A 72 -3.75 -3.28 -0.90
N ASP A 73 -3.69 -4.55 -0.50
CA ASP A 73 -4.85 -5.46 -0.51
C ASP A 73 -5.98 -4.96 0.40
N ILE A 74 -5.66 -4.40 1.59
CA ILE A 74 -6.65 -3.77 2.47
C ILE A 74 -7.36 -2.60 1.78
N SER A 75 -6.62 -1.73 1.08
CA SER A 75 -7.19 -0.56 0.39
C SER A 75 -8.14 -1.00 -0.74
N GLN A 76 -7.73 -1.98 -1.55
CA GLN A 76 -8.58 -2.54 -2.61
C GLN A 76 -9.84 -3.25 -2.05
N ARG A 77 -9.70 -3.99 -0.92
CA ARG A 77 -10.83 -4.61 -0.24
C ARG A 77 -11.80 -3.55 0.31
N ALA A 78 -11.29 -2.44 0.85
CA ALA A 78 -12.12 -1.31 1.29
C ALA A 78 -12.87 -0.67 0.12
N ALA A 79 -12.23 -0.49 -1.05
CA ALA A 79 -12.90 -0.01 -2.26
C ALA A 79 -14.02 -0.94 -2.72
N ARG A 80 -13.80 -2.26 -2.69
CA ARG A 80 -14.83 -3.27 -3.00
C ARG A 80 -15.98 -3.25 -2.00
N GLU A 81 -15.69 -3.14 -0.70
CA GLU A 81 -16.73 -3.00 0.33
C GLU A 81 -17.57 -1.75 0.10
N LEU A 82 -16.94 -0.59 -0.15
CA LEU A 82 -17.63 0.66 -0.45
C LEU A 82 -18.51 0.55 -1.71
N ALA A 83 -17.99 -0.05 -2.79
CA ALA A 83 -18.76 -0.32 -3.99
C ALA A 83 -19.99 -1.19 -3.70
N GLY A 84 -19.84 -2.24 -2.89
CA GLY A 84 -20.95 -3.08 -2.43
C GLY A 84 -22.02 -2.31 -1.67
N LYS A 85 -21.63 -1.36 -0.80
CA LYS A 85 -22.59 -0.51 -0.06
C LYS A 85 -23.32 0.46 -0.97
N ILE A 86 -22.64 1.02 -1.99
CA ILE A 86 -23.26 1.87 -3.01
C ILE A 86 -24.31 1.08 -3.81
N LEU A 87 -23.95 -0.12 -4.27
CA LEU A 87 -24.87 -1.00 -5.02
C LEU A 87 -26.09 -1.43 -4.20
N GLN A 88 -25.92 -1.62 -2.89
CA GLN A 88 -27.01 -1.90 -1.95
C GLN A 88 -27.89 -0.68 -1.63
N GLY A 89 -27.55 0.51 -2.14
CA GLY A 89 -28.29 1.75 -1.85
C GLY A 89 -28.15 2.24 -0.41
N ARG A 90 -27.09 1.84 0.30
CA ARG A 90 -26.85 2.26 1.70
C ARG A 90 -26.28 3.67 1.83
N LEU A 91 -25.82 4.25 0.73
CA LEU A 91 -25.35 5.64 0.65
C LEU A 91 -26.32 6.44 -0.22
N GLN A 92 -26.68 7.63 0.26
CA GLN A 92 -27.42 8.60 -0.55
C GLN A 92 -26.48 9.23 -1.58
N ASP A 93 -27.04 9.70 -2.69
CA ASP A 93 -26.27 10.51 -3.63
C ASP A 93 -25.83 11.81 -2.96
N SER A 94 -24.65 12.33 -3.35
CA SER A 94 -23.98 13.45 -2.66
C SER A 94 -23.53 13.15 -1.22
N PHE A 95 -22.98 11.97 -0.97
CA PHE A 95 -22.44 11.62 0.35
C PHE A 95 -21.04 12.22 0.60
N THR A 96 -20.62 12.26 1.86
CA THR A 96 -19.27 12.70 2.26
C THR A 96 -18.46 11.56 2.86
N ILE A 97 -17.12 11.72 2.96
CA ILE A 97 -16.25 10.72 3.60
C ILE A 97 -16.73 10.41 5.03
N TYR A 98 -17.24 11.43 5.73
CA TYR A 98 -17.85 11.29 7.06
C TYR A 98 -19.00 10.29 7.08
N ASP A 99 -19.88 10.34 6.08
CA ASP A 99 -21.04 9.44 6.00
C ASP A 99 -20.61 7.98 5.78
N VAL A 100 -19.43 7.75 5.21
CA VAL A 100 -18.86 6.42 5.02
C VAL A 100 -18.34 5.86 6.36
N TYR A 101 -17.39 6.55 7.01
CA TYR A 101 -16.75 6.00 8.22
C TYR A 101 -17.63 6.09 9.47
N LYS A 102 -18.62 6.99 9.52
CA LYS A 102 -19.59 7.07 10.63
C LYS A 102 -20.39 5.77 10.80
N ASN A 103 -20.63 5.04 9.71
CA ASN A 103 -21.38 3.79 9.76
C ASN A 103 -20.55 2.60 10.26
N HIS A 104 -19.26 2.79 10.55
CA HIS A 104 -18.34 1.77 11.06
C HIS A 104 -18.38 0.46 10.26
N TRP A 105 -18.50 0.57 8.93
CA TRP A 105 -18.47 -0.60 8.06
C TRP A 105 -17.08 -1.25 8.05
N HIS A 106 -17.07 -2.58 7.86
CA HIS A 106 -15.86 -3.38 7.84
C HIS A 106 -14.84 -2.82 6.83
N LEU A 107 -13.59 -2.59 7.26
CA LEU A 107 -12.47 -2.00 6.49
C LEU A 107 -12.64 -0.55 6.04
N LEU A 108 -13.70 0.15 6.44
CA LEU A 108 -13.94 1.56 6.09
C LEU A 108 -13.69 2.49 7.28
N ASP A 109 -12.45 2.51 7.75
CA ASP A 109 -11.96 3.54 8.66
C ASP A 109 -11.71 4.87 7.91
N LYS A 110 -11.27 5.91 8.62
CA LYS A 110 -11.09 7.24 8.04
C LYS A 110 -10.14 7.25 6.83
N ASP A 111 -9.03 6.52 6.91
CA ASP A 111 -7.99 6.52 5.88
C ASP A 111 -8.37 5.60 4.72
N ASN A 112 -8.89 4.41 5.00
CA ASN A 112 -9.36 3.46 3.99
C ASN A 112 -10.61 3.97 3.27
N ALA A 113 -11.52 4.68 3.94
CA ALA A 113 -12.66 5.33 3.29
C ALA A 113 -12.19 6.39 2.29
N LYS A 114 -11.18 7.19 2.64
CA LYS A 114 -10.59 8.18 1.73
C LYS A 114 -9.97 7.50 0.50
N LYS A 115 -9.09 6.51 0.71
CA LYS A 115 -8.46 5.75 -0.39
C LYS A 115 -9.50 5.05 -1.28
N ALA A 116 -10.49 4.41 -0.68
CA ALA A 116 -11.58 3.75 -1.39
C ALA A 116 -12.38 4.74 -2.26
N THR A 117 -12.67 5.94 -1.75
CA THR A 117 -13.35 6.98 -2.54
C THR A 117 -12.50 7.48 -3.70
N GLU A 118 -11.17 7.61 -3.51
CA GLU A 118 -10.23 8.02 -4.56
C GLU A 118 -10.15 6.95 -5.67
N GLU A 119 -9.98 5.68 -5.31
CA GLU A 119 -9.96 4.55 -6.25
C GLU A 119 -11.27 4.44 -7.05
N LEU A 120 -12.42 4.62 -6.39
CA LEU A 120 -13.73 4.64 -7.08
C LEU A 120 -13.94 5.88 -7.95
N CYS A 121 -13.28 7.02 -7.66
CA CYS A 121 -13.26 8.17 -8.56
C CYS A 121 -12.46 7.85 -9.82
N GLU A 122 -11.29 7.24 -9.69
CA GLU A 122 -10.45 6.81 -10.83
C GLU A 122 -11.18 5.78 -11.71
N ALA A 123 -11.92 4.85 -11.08
CA ALA A 123 -12.76 3.88 -11.77
C ALA A 123 -14.02 4.50 -12.42
N ASN A 124 -14.26 5.80 -12.31
CA ASN A 124 -15.45 6.53 -12.77
C ASN A 124 -16.77 6.07 -12.12
N TRP A 125 -16.72 5.49 -10.92
CA TRP A 125 -17.91 5.15 -10.12
C TRP A 125 -18.42 6.36 -9.34
N LEU A 126 -17.50 7.20 -8.87
CA LEU A 126 -17.79 8.40 -8.10
C LEU A 126 -17.26 9.64 -8.82
N LYS A 127 -17.90 10.78 -8.60
CA LYS A 127 -17.40 12.08 -9.02
C LYS A 127 -17.28 13.01 -7.82
N LYS A 128 -16.06 13.52 -7.62
CA LYS A 128 -15.75 14.49 -6.58
C LYS A 128 -16.29 15.87 -6.97
N GLN A 129 -17.04 16.51 -6.08
CA GLN A 129 -17.57 17.86 -6.25
C GLN A 129 -17.39 18.67 -4.98
N ASN A 130 -16.98 19.93 -5.12
CA ASN A 130 -16.95 20.89 -4.02
C ASN A 130 -18.25 21.69 -4.04
N VAL A 131 -19.00 21.64 -2.95
CA VAL A 131 -20.23 22.43 -2.78
C VAL A 131 -19.93 23.58 -1.82
N GLU A 132 -20.20 24.81 -2.25
CA GLU A 132 -20.10 25.97 -1.37
C GLU A 132 -21.23 25.96 -0.35
N ILE A 133 -20.86 26.08 0.93
CA ILE A 133 -21.76 26.30 2.04
C ILE A 133 -21.70 27.79 2.44
N LEU A 134 -22.74 28.27 3.13
CA LEU A 134 -22.78 29.58 3.75
C LEU A 134 -21.45 29.93 4.46
N ASN A 135 -20.95 31.15 4.24
CA ASN A 135 -19.68 31.68 4.75
C ASN A 135 -18.38 31.16 4.05
N ARG A 136 -18.41 30.93 2.73
CA ARG A 136 -17.22 30.60 1.89
C ARG A 136 -16.49 29.31 2.29
N GLN A 137 -17.15 28.43 3.05
CA GLN A 137 -16.63 27.11 3.36
C GLN A 137 -17.07 26.14 2.26
N THR A 138 -16.14 25.33 1.76
CA THR A 138 -16.44 24.31 0.74
C THR A 138 -16.53 22.93 1.39
N LYS A 139 -17.56 22.16 1.04
CA LYS A 139 -17.70 20.75 1.41
C LYS A 139 -17.33 19.87 0.24
N GLU A 140 -16.43 18.93 0.45
CA GLU A 140 -16.20 17.85 -0.50
C GLU A 140 -17.35 16.83 -0.40
N VAL A 141 -18.08 16.67 -1.51
CA VAL A 141 -19.14 15.66 -1.66
C VAL A 141 -18.81 14.74 -2.85
N PHE A 142 -19.29 13.50 -2.77
CA PHE A 142 -19.12 12.48 -3.80
C PHE A 142 -20.48 12.16 -4.42
N LEU A 143 -20.57 12.36 -5.74
CA LEU A 143 -21.73 12.00 -6.54
C LEU A 143 -21.57 10.58 -7.08
N ILE A 144 -22.63 9.79 -6.99
CA ILE A 144 -22.66 8.41 -7.48
C ILE A 144 -22.98 8.43 -8.98
N ASN A 145 -22.15 7.79 -9.80
CA ASN A 145 -22.41 7.70 -11.23
C ASN A 145 -23.61 6.76 -11.49
N PRO A 146 -24.74 7.24 -12.02
CA PRO A 146 -25.93 6.41 -12.21
C PRO A 146 -25.71 5.27 -13.23
N LYS A 147 -24.68 5.34 -14.08
CA LYS A 147 -24.35 4.28 -15.06
C LYS A 147 -23.94 2.97 -14.40
N ILE A 148 -23.48 2.98 -13.14
CA ILE A 148 -23.08 1.75 -12.43
C ILE A 148 -24.26 0.81 -12.18
N PHE A 149 -25.46 1.35 -11.95
CA PHE A 149 -26.68 0.57 -11.74
C PHE A 149 -27.22 -0.07 -13.03
N CYS A 150 -26.81 0.44 -14.19
CA CYS A 150 -27.23 -0.09 -15.49
C CYS A 150 -26.43 -1.36 -15.89
N LYS A 151 -25.16 -1.46 -15.48
CA LYS A 151 -24.31 -2.63 -15.74
C LYS A 151 -24.59 -3.83 -14.84
N ALA A 152 -25.18 -3.63 -13.67
CA ALA A 152 -25.48 -4.71 -12.70
C ALA A 152 -26.74 -5.53 -13.05
N LYS A 153 -27.43 -5.21 -14.16
CA LYS A 153 -28.71 -5.81 -14.58
C LYS A 153 -28.61 -6.71 -15.82
N MET A 154 -27.39 -7.03 -16.27
CA MET A 154 -27.09 -8.09 -17.26
C MET A 154 -26.31 -9.20 -16.59
#